data_AF-A0A6A5HF80-F1
#
_entry.id   AF-A0A6A5HF80-F1
#
_cell.length_a   1.000
_cell.length_b   1.000
_cell.length_c   1.000
_cell.angle_alpha   90.00
_cell.angle_beta   90.00
_cell.angle_gamma   90.00
#
_symmetry.space_group_name_H-M   'P 1'
#
loop_
_entity.id
_entity.type
_entity.pdbx_description
1 polymer ?
#
loop_
_entity_poly.entity_id
_entity_poly.type
_entity_poly.pdbx_seq_one_letter_code
_entity_poly.pdbx_strand_id
1 'polypeptide(L)'
;MSSNIGNVTYPDTVPGQGNLVFEASFESGNLGRVDKVSCSEYDLFIRPDTLNNKYRVWFYFECKNATENQRIIFNIVNFSKQRTLFEMGIAAPVVKSNAQNSWYCVLRKDEKL
;
A
#
# COMPACT_ATOMS: atom_id res chain seq x y z
N MET A 1 18.27 7.42 10.82
CA MET A 1 17.73 8.41 9.86
C MET A 1 16.40 7.87 9.41
N SER A 2 15.28 8.41 9.89
CA SER A 2 13.94 7.96 9.54
C SER A 2 13.52 8.62 8.23
N SER A 3 13.62 7.89 7.12
CA SER A 3 13.05 8.31 5.84
C SER A 3 11.55 8.05 5.87
N ASN A 4 10.76 9.07 6.21
CA ASN A 4 9.32 9.06 5.92
C ASN A 4 9.16 8.92 4.40
N ILE A 5 8.83 7.72 3.92
CA ILE A 5 8.55 7.51 2.51
C ILE A 5 7.14 8.02 2.22
N GLY A 6 7.08 9.00 1.31
CA GLY A 6 5.83 9.61 0.85
C GLY A 6 5.40 10.78 1.72
N ASN A 7 4.92 11.84 1.08
CA ASN A 7 4.42 13.05 1.72
C ASN A 7 3.09 12.81 2.45
N VAL A 8 2.99 11.81 3.32
CA VAL A 8 1.88 11.78 4.29
C VAL A 8 2.20 12.84 5.34
N THR A 9 1.92 14.09 4.98
CA THR A 9 2.02 15.23 5.88
C THR A 9 0.84 15.10 6.83
N TYR A 10 1.08 14.56 8.01
CA TYR A 10 0.12 14.68 9.09
C TYR A 10 0.14 16.14 9.55
N PRO A 11 -1.04 16.77 9.79
CA PRO A 11 -1.08 18.12 10.33
C PRO A 11 -0.39 18.24 11.69
N ASP A 12 -0.30 17.13 12.43
CA ASP A 12 0.41 16.99 13.69
C ASP A 12 1.73 16.21 13.50
N THR A 13 2.75 16.48 14.32
CA THR A 13 4.02 15.72 14.32
C THR A 13 3.84 14.24 14.66
N VAL A 14 2.67 13.87 15.17
CA VAL A 14 2.27 12.50 15.50
C VAL A 14 1.03 12.14 14.67
N PRO A 15 1.01 11.00 13.97
CA PRO A 15 -0.18 10.53 13.29
C PRO A 15 -1.31 10.34 14.31
N GLY A 16 -2.43 11.04 14.14
CA GLY A 16 -3.64 10.77 14.92
C GLY A 16 -4.06 9.30 14.85
N GLN A 17 -4.81 8.82 15.84
CA GLN A 17 -5.26 7.43 15.90
C GLN A 17 -5.96 6.99 14.61
N GLY A 18 -5.57 5.84 14.05
CA GLY A 18 -6.11 5.31 12.80
C GLY A 18 -5.50 5.91 11.52
N ASN A 19 -4.61 6.90 11.64
CA ASN A 19 -3.87 7.43 10.50
C ASN A 19 -2.66 6.54 10.22
N LEU A 20 -2.65 5.88 9.06
CA LEU A 20 -1.67 4.85 8.77
C LEU A 20 -0.31 5.41 8.38
N VAL A 21 0.74 4.93 9.04
CA VAL A 21 2.12 5.28 8.72
C VAL A 21 2.71 4.22 7.79
N PHE A 22 3.28 4.64 6.66
CA PHE A 22 3.82 3.75 5.63
C PHE A 22 5.34 3.71 5.64
N GLU A 23 5.90 2.55 5.32
CA GLU A 23 7.34 2.31 5.19
C GLU A 23 7.63 1.35 4.03
N ALA A 24 8.75 1.56 3.33
CA ALA A 24 9.24 0.69 2.26
C ALA A 24 10.79 0.69 2.16
N SER A 25 11.49 1.25 3.14
CA SER A 25 12.95 1.28 3.26
C SER A 25 13.48 -0.02 3.89
N PHE A 26 13.16 -1.14 3.26
CA PHE A 26 13.62 -2.48 3.61
C PHE A 26 13.87 -3.29 2.35
N GLU A 27 14.45 -4.49 2.50
CA GLU A 27 14.76 -5.37 1.38
C GLU A 27 13.53 -5.62 0.50
N SER A 28 13.68 -5.40 -0.81
CA SER A 28 12.62 -5.52 -1.81
C SER A 28 11.39 -4.60 -1.61
N GLY A 29 11.45 -3.66 -0.67
CA GLY A 29 10.39 -2.67 -0.46
C GLY A 29 10.21 -1.76 -1.67
N ASN A 30 8.97 -1.46 -2.04
CA ASN A 30 8.64 -0.56 -3.13
C ASN A 30 7.36 0.25 -2.86
N LEU A 31 7.55 1.51 -2.49
CA LEU A 31 6.55 2.56 -2.39
C LEU A 31 7.24 3.90 -2.59
N GLY A 32 6.63 4.81 -3.34
CA GLY A 32 7.23 6.10 -3.69
C GLY A 32 6.57 7.29 -3.01
N ARG A 33 5.24 7.35 -3.10
CA ARG A 33 4.43 8.41 -2.46
C ARG A 33 3.12 7.81 -1.98
N VAL A 34 2.59 8.40 -0.90
CA VAL A 34 1.27 8.10 -0.38
C VAL A 34 0.55 9.42 -0.17
N ASP A 35 -0.66 9.53 -0.73
CA ASP A 35 -1.54 10.68 -0.55
C ASP A 35 -2.79 10.20 0.21
N LYS A 36 -3.14 10.86 1.31
CA LYS A 36 -4.35 10.53 2.10
C LYS A 36 -5.57 11.18 1.46
N VAL A 37 -6.51 10.38 0.97
CA VAL A 37 -7.70 10.84 0.24
C VAL A 37 -8.89 11.08 1.17
N SER A 38 -9.08 10.20 2.15
CA SER A 38 -10.14 10.32 3.16
C SER A 38 -9.68 9.74 4.51
N CYS A 39 -10.58 9.61 5.50
CA CYS A 39 -10.22 9.10 6.83
C CYS A 39 -9.50 7.75 6.80
N SER A 40 -9.87 6.85 5.88
CA SER A 40 -9.28 5.50 5.76
C SER A 40 -8.99 5.09 4.31
N GLU A 41 -8.71 6.06 3.44
CA GLU A 41 -8.42 5.81 2.03
C GLU A 41 -7.13 6.52 1.61
N TYR A 42 -6.29 5.78 0.90
CA TYR A 42 -4.94 6.22 0.54
C TYR A 42 -4.64 5.88 -0.92
N ASP A 43 -4.16 6.87 -1.65
CA ASP A 43 -3.59 6.70 -2.98
C ASP A 43 -2.10 6.38 -2.86
N LEU A 44 -1.71 5.22 -3.37
CA LEU A 44 -0.35 4.70 -3.32
C LEU A 44 0.31 4.79 -4.70
N PHE A 45 1.44 5.48 -4.74
CA PHE A 45 2.26 5.65 -5.94
C PHE A 45 3.50 4.78 -5.83
N ILE A 46 3.59 3.78 -6.70
CA ILE A 46 4.69 2.81 -6.77
C ILE A 46 5.89 3.44 -7.48
N ARG A 47 7.13 3.17 -7.05
CA ARG A 47 8.34 3.64 -7.76
C ARG A 47 8.52 2.84 -9.05
N PRO A 48 9.11 3.42 -10.12
CA PRO A 48 9.41 2.64 -11.30
C PRO A 48 10.57 1.68 -11.04
N ASP A 49 10.73 0.67 -11.90
CA ASP A 49 11.88 -0.21 -11.88
C ASP A 49 13.18 0.59 -12.12
N THR A 50 14.27 0.19 -11.45
CA THR A 50 15.55 0.91 -11.43
C THR A 50 16.09 1.24 -12.82
N LEU A 51 15.91 0.32 -13.78
CA LEU A 51 16.40 0.46 -15.16
C LEU A 51 15.27 0.71 -16.17
N ASN A 52 14.04 0.93 -15.69
CA ASN A 52 12.90 1.15 -16.56
C ASN A 52 11.86 2.08 -15.93
N ASN A 53 11.90 3.36 -16.33
CA ASN A 53 10.99 4.38 -15.82
C ASN A 53 9.51 4.16 -16.20
N LYS A 54 9.22 3.24 -17.14
CA LYS A 54 7.87 2.93 -17.61
C LYS A 54 7.17 1.86 -16.78
N TYR A 55 7.91 0.95 -16.14
CA TYR A 55 7.32 -0.20 -15.45
C TYR A 55 7.22 0.01 -13.94
N ARG A 56 6.03 -0.28 -13.41
CA ARG A 56 5.59 -0.23 -12.01
C ARG A 56 4.69 -1.44 -11.81
N VAL A 57 5.29 -2.58 -11.52
CA VAL A 57 4.61 -3.89 -11.49
C VAL A 57 4.73 -4.62 -10.15
N TRP A 58 5.56 -4.11 -9.24
CA TRP A 58 5.82 -4.68 -7.93
C TRP A 58 5.58 -3.63 -6.85
N PHE A 59 4.85 -3.98 -5.81
CA PHE A 59 4.71 -3.16 -4.61
C PHE A 59 4.97 -4.02 -3.39
N TYR A 60 5.65 -3.44 -2.40
CA TYR A 60 5.83 -4.08 -1.10
C TYR A 60 6.10 -3.00 -0.07
N PHE A 61 5.24 -2.88 0.92
CA PHE A 61 5.30 -1.85 1.93
C PHE A 61 4.73 -2.37 3.26
N GLU A 62 5.14 -1.72 4.35
CA GLU A 62 4.58 -1.90 5.68
C GLU A 62 3.66 -0.71 5.99
N CYS A 63 2.56 -0.95 6.70
CA CYS A 63 1.77 0.11 7.33
C CYS A 63 1.51 -0.17 8.81
N LYS A 64 1.55 0.88 9.64
CA LYS A 64 1.33 0.84 11.10
C LYS A 64 0.18 1.76 11.51
N ASN A 65 -0.19 1.71 12.79
CA ASN A 65 -1.17 2.62 13.42
C ASN A 65 -2.64 2.43 12.95
N ALA A 66 -2.97 1.26 12.41
CA ALA A 66 -4.36 0.86 12.22
C ALA A 66 -5.05 0.60 13.57
N THR A 67 -6.33 0.93 13.67
CA THR A 67 -7.16 0.57 14.83
C THR A 67 -7.95 -0.72 14.59
N GLU A 68 -8.43 -1.32 15.68
CA GLU A 68 -9.31 -2.48 15.60
C GLU A 68 -10.56 -2.17 14.77
N ASN A 69 -10.99 -3.15 13.94
CA ASN A 69 -12.14 -3.04 13.05
C ASN A 69 -12.09 -1.87 12.05
N GLN A 70 -10.92 -1.27 11.81
CA GLN A 70 -10.76 -0.20 10.84
C GLN A 70 -10.72 -0.76 9.41
N ARG A 71 -11.75 -0.45 8.63
CA ARG A 71 -11.71 -0.69 7.18
C ARG A 71 -10.83 0.35 6.51
N ILE A 72 -9.85 -0.12 5.74
CA ILE A 72 -8.90 0.70 4.99
C ILE A 72 -9.00 0.37 3.50
N ILE A 73 -8.87 1.40 2.66
CA ILE A 73 -8.82 1.28 1.20
C ILE A 73 -7.45 1.77 0.71
N PHE A 74 -6.79 0.94 -0.10
CA PHE A 74 -5.55 1.28 -0.78
C PHE A 74 -5.78 1.31 -2.28
N ASN A 75 -5.58 2.47 -2.90
CA ASN A 75 -5.69 2.66 -4.34
C ASN A 75 -4.29 2.66 -4.95
N ILE A 76 -3.93 1.63 -5.73
CA ILE A 76 -2.66 1.63 -6.48
C ILE A 76 -2.88 2.40 -7.79
N VAL A 77 -2.53 3.68 -7.81
CA VAL A 77 -2.99 4.60 -8.86
C VAL A 77 -2.12 4.65 -10.12
N ASN A 78 -0.87 4.19 -10.06
CA ASN A 78 0.10 4.33 -11.14
C ASN A 78 0.71 2.99 -11.60
N PHE A 79 -0.04 1.90 -11.53
CA PHE A 79 0.45 0.57 -11.93
C PHE A 79 0.52 0.46 -13.47
N SER A 80 1.63 -0.06 -14.02
CA SER A 80 1.99 0.15 -15.43
C SER A 80 1.28 -0.72 -16.48
N LYS A 81 0.29 -1.54 -16.13
CA LYS A 81 -0.37 -2.43 -17.12
C LYS A 81 -1.86 -2.12 -17.24
N GLN A 82 -2.32 -1.83 -18.46
CA GLN A 82 -3.72 -2.01 -18.83
C GLN A 82 -3.97 -3.52 -18.91
N ARG A 83 -5.00 -4.05 -18.24
CA ARG A 83 -5.21 -5.50 -17.99
C ARG A 83 -4.12 -6.14 -17.17
N THR A 84 -4.02 -5.69 -15.92
CA THR A 84 -3.23 -6.40 -14.91
C THR A 84 -3.72 -7.84 -14.70
N LEU A 85 -2.85 -8.77 -14.26
CA LEU A 85 -3.28 -10.11 -13.77
C LEU A 85 -4.33 -9.98 -12.66
N PHE A 86 -4.23 -8.87 -11.93
CA PHE A 86 -5.18 -8.34 -10.97
C PHE A 86 -6.58 -8.12 -11.59
N GLU A 87 -6.71 -7.33 -12.67
CA GLU A 87 -7.98 -7.13 -13.40
C GLU A 87 -8.55 -8.44 -13.97
N MET A 88 -7.69 -9.39 -14.33
CA MET A 88 -8.12 -10.69 -14.83
C MET A 88 -8.52 -11.69 -13.73
N GLY A 89 -8.41 -11.32 -12.45
CA GLY A 89 -8.70 -12.22 -11.32
C GLY A 89 -7.68 -13.37 -11.15
N ILE A 90 -6.54 -13.31 -11.84
CA ILE A 90 -5.48 -14.34 -11.79
C ILE A 90 -4.50 -14.07 -10.64
N ALA A 91 -4.39 -12.81 -10.21
CA ALA A 91 -3.55 -12.41 -9.09
C ALA A 91 -4.36 -11.65 -8.03
N ALA A 92 -4.01 -11.88 -6.76
CA ALA A 92 -4.52 -11.16 -5.61
C ALA A 92 -3.37 -10.52 -4.84
N PRO A 93 -3.54 -9.31 -4.28
CA PRO A 93 -2.57 -8.76 -3.35
C PRO A 93 -2.46 -9.67 -2.14
N VAL A 94 -1.26 -9.82 -1.60
CA VAL A 94 -1.02 -10.59 -0.38
C VAL A 94 -0.68 -9.65 0.77
N VAL A 95 -1.06 -10.04 1.97
CA VAL A 95 -0.73 -9.31 3.19
C VAL A 95 -0.26 -10.29 4.26
N LYS A 96 0.58 -9.79 5.16
CA LYS A 96 1.01 -10.47 6.37
C LYS A 96 0.77 -9.53 7.54
N SER A 97 0.20 -10.05 8.62
CA SER A 97 0.04 -9.30 9.86
C SER A 97 1.07 -9.76 10.90
N ASN A 98 1.35 -8.95 11.91
CA ASN A 98 2.21 -9.39 13.01
C ASN A 98 1.53 -10.43 13.92
N ALA A 99 0.20 -10.58 13.82
CA ALA A 99 -0.55 -11.58 14.58
C ALA A 99 -0.40 -13.00 14.01
N GLN A 100 -0.08 -13.13 12.71
CA GLN A 100 0.03 -14.41 12.03
C GLN A 100 1.31 -14.44 11.19
N ASN A 101 2.18 -15.42 11.42
CA ASN A 101 3.43 -15.56 10.66
C ASN A 101 3.21 -16.22 9.28
N SER A 102 2.19 -15.79 8.55
CA SER A 102 1.82 -16.32 7.23
C SER A 102 1.28 -15.22 6.32
N TRP A 103 1.49 -15.40 5.03
CA TRP A 103 0.92 -14.55 3.99
C TRP A 103 -0.46 -15.07 3.58
N TYR A 104 -1.41 -14.17 3.37
CA TYR A 104 -2.73 -14.51 2.84
C TYR A 104 -3.15 -13.54 1.74
N CYS A 105 -3.94 -14.03 0.79
CA CYS A 105 -4.52 -13.22 -0.28
C CYS A 105 -5.64 -12.34 0.27
N VAL A 106 -5.67 -11.07 -0.12
CA VAL A 106 -6.78 -10.15 0.15
C VAL A 106 -7.70 -10.16 -1.06
N LEU A 107 -8.96 -10.53 -0.85
CA LEU A 107 -9.99 -10.53 -1.89
C LEU A 107 -10.39 -9.09 -2.25
N ARG A 108 -10.74 -8.86 -3.52
CA ARG A 108 -11.28 -7.56 -3.94
C ARG A 108 -12.69 -7.37 -3.40
N LYS A 109 -13.08 -6.10 -3.24
CA LYS A 109 -14.43 -5.68 -2.80
C LYS A 109 -15.56 -6.23 -3.70
N ASP A 110 -15.26 -6.64 -4.93
CA ASP A 110 -16.24 -7.08 -5.93
C ASP A 110 -16.41 -8.61 -6.00
N GLU A 111 -15.58 -9.38 -5.27
CA GLU A 111 -15.77 -10.82 -5.10
C GLU A 111 -16.67 -11.04 -3.87
N LYS A 112 -17.98 -11.14 -4.14
CA LYS A 112 -18.99 -11.41 -3.11
C LYS A 112 -18.67 -12.70 -2.33
N LEU A 113 -18.82 -12.61 -1.00
CA LEU A 113 -19.16 -13.75 -0.13
C LEU A 113 -20.52 -14.34 -0.52
#